data_AF-A0A9Q3XRK5-F1
#
_entry.id   AF-A0A9Q3XRK5-F1
#
_cell.length_a   1.000
_cell.length_b   1.000
_cell.length_c   1.000
_cell.angle_alpha   90.00
_cell.angle_beta   90.00
_cell.angle_gamma   90.00
#
_symmetry.space_group_name_H-M   'P 1'
#
loop_
_entity.id
_entity.type
_entity.pdbx_description
1 polymer ?
#
loop_
_entity_poly.entity_id
_entity_poly.type
_entity_poly.pdbx_seq_one_letter_code
_entity_poly.pdbx_strand_id
1 'polypeptide(L)'
;MTRALPDTVESLLIRTDFSDDAGWRATVEAASQPWDLGGGVITGAHLLVVDDAAFDGLTLAELADVIDGPPPYYVFLADSDTIADPEHSILAVDTSGDPSDFPTFRVHPSQMPSVENNLSLANMDFDDFASAVGADGVFRGFGPPPTKRVLSKAALLDAIDRSTLSTEAIIEYRAALEDSLTDDESANFTPDMRSSHDDLVTRRHEYNEYSSWIVGLDESINALGAGGAALVIRLIASTRQDRLHGSCTVWVDPVNLVPIAVLAYGVPAPRRAH
;
A
#
# COMPACT_ATOMS: atom_id res chain seq x y z
N MET A 1 -40.81 -5.91 19.07
CA MET A 1 -40.73 -4.58 18.44
C MET A 1 -40.35 -4.80 16.99
N THR A 2 -40.85 -4.01 16.05
CA THR A 2 -40.48 -4.15 14.64
C THR A 2 -39.15 -3.42 14.42
N ARG A 3 -38.14 -4.12 13.90
CA ARG A 3 -36.85 -3.52 13.52
C ARG A 3 -37.03 -2.81 12.17
N ALA A 4 -36.57 -1.57 12.08
CA ALA A 4 -36.56 -0.79 10.85
C ALA A 4 -35.33 0.10 10.84
N LEU A 5 -34.54 0.03 9.78
CA LEU A 5 -33.39 0.90 9.60
C LEU A 5 -33.85 2.32 9.25
N PRO A 6 -33.06 3.36 9.60
CA PRO A 6 -33.32 4.71 9.13
C PRO A 6 -33.30 4.77 7.59
N ASP A 7 -34.27 5.45 7.00
CA ASP A 7 -34.26 5.79 5.57
C ASP A 7 -33.23 6.90 5.32
N THR A 8 -32.01 6.51 4.95
CA THR A 8 -30.87 7.42 4.81
C THR A 8 -29.85 6.90 3.81
N VAL A 9 -29.01 7.81 3.31
CA VAL A 9 -27.82 7.49 2.51
C VAL A 9 -26.53 7.54 3.34
N GLU A 10 -26.63 7.83 4.63
CA GLU A 10 -25.50 7.87 5.56
C GLU A 10 -25.03 6.46 5.94
N SER A 11 -23.73 6.31 6.19
CA SER A 11 -23.12 5.07 6.67
C SER A 11 -23.62 4.74 8.07
N LEU A 12 -24.29 3.61 8.26
CA LEU A 12 -24.87 3.23 9.57
C LEU A 12 -23.84 2.53 10.47
N LEU A 13 -23.77 2.94 11.74
CA LEU A 13 -23.15 2.15 12.82
C LEU A 13 -24.24 1.70 13.81
N ILE A 14 -24.61 0.43 13.75
CA ILE A 14 -25.72 -0.15 14.48
C ILE A 14 -25.21 -0.85 15.73
N ARG A 15 -25.71 -0.44 16.90
CA ARG A 15 -25.46 -1.15 18.16
C ARG A 15 -26.31 -2.43 18.21
N THR A 16 -25.66 -3.56 18.38
CA THR A 16 -26.33 -4.87 18.48
C THR A 16 -26.02 -5.62 19.77
N ASP A 17 -25.08 -5.14 20.58
CA ASP A 17 -24.88 -5.59 21.97
C ASP A 17 -25.10 -4.45 22.97
N PHE A 18 -26.05 -4.66 23.89
CA PHE A 18 -26.42 -3.72 24.95
C PHE A 18 -25.86 -4.11 26.34
N SER A 19 -24.94 -5.06 26.42
CA SER A 19 -24.38 -5.59 27.67
C SER A 19 -23.46 -4.60 28.41
N ASP A 20 -22.81 -3.68 27.70
CA ASP A 20 -21.93 -2.65 28.27
C ASP A 20 -22.08 -1.28 27.57
N ASP A 21 -22.76 -0.34 28.24
CA ASP A 21 -22.90 1.04 27.76
C ASP A 21 -21.58 1.82 27.74
N ALA A 22 -20.63 1.48 28.60
CA ALA A 22 -19.34 2.17 28.64
C ALA A 22 -18.46 1.74 27.48
N GLY A 23 -18.35 0.43 27.22
CA GLY A 23 -17.70 -0.12 26.02
C GLY A 23 -18.30 0.41 24.72
N TRP A 24 -19.65 0.49 24.65
CA TRP A 24 -20.33 1.10 23.51
C TRP A 24 -19.91 2.57 23.28
N ARG A 25 -19.97 3.41 24.32
CA ARG A 25 -19.56 4.82 24.21
C ARG A 25 -18.10 4.97 23.79
N ALA A 26 -17.21 4.14 24.32
CA ALA A 26 -15.80 4.13 23.93
C ALA A 26 -15.61 3.73 22.45
N THR A 27 -16.38 2.75 21.96
CA THR A 27 -16.37 2.33 20.56
C THR A 27 -16.78 3.48 19.63
N VAL A 28 -17.90 4.15 19.91
CA VAL A 28 -18.37 5.30 19.12
C VAL A 28 -17.37 6.45 19.14
N GLU A 29 -16.81 6.76 20.31
CA GLU A 29 -15.78 7.80 20.45
C GLU A 29 -14.52 7.48 19.64
N ALA A 30 -14.05 6.23 19.68
CA ALA A 30 -12.87 5.79 18.94
C ALA A 30 -13.10 5.81 17.42
N ALA A 31 -14.26 5.36 16.95
CA ALA A 31 -14.63 5.36 15.54
C ALA A 31 -14.82 6.78 14.96
N SER A 32 -15.19 7.74 15.82
CA SER A 32 -15.45 9.13 15.44
C SER A 32 -14.22 10.04 15.57
N GLN A 33 -13.05 9.50 15.95
CA GLN A 33 -11.85 10.32 16.08
C GLN A 33 -11.45 10.94 14.73
N PRO A 34 -10.99 12.21 14.72
CA PRO A 34 -10.45 12.82 13.53
C PRO A 34 -9.23 12.05 13.00
N TRP A 35 -9.12 11.93 11.69
CA TRP A 35 -8.01 11.28 11.01
C TRP A 35 -7.18 12.27 10.21
N ASP A 36 -5.88 12.31 10.48
CA ASP A 36 -4.92 13.10 9.72
C ASP A 36 -4.47 12.32 8.48
N LEU A 37 -4.85 12.81 7.30
CA LEU A 37 -4.43 12.27 6.00
C LEU A 37 -3.01 12.72 5.61
N GLY A 38 -2.35 13.51 6.45
CA GLY A 38 -1.07 14.15 6.19
C GLY A 38 -1.24 15.51 5.52
N GLY A 39 -0.19 16.33 5.56
CA GLY A 39 -0.20 17.67 4.97
C GLY A 39 -1.15 18.66 5.64
N GLY A 40 -1.61 18.37 6.86
CA GLY A 40 -2.56 19.20 7.62
C GLY A 40 -4.02 19.00 7.23
N VAL A 41 -4.35 17.96 6.47
CA VAL A 41 -5.72 17.62 6.09
C VAL A 41 -6.30 16.66 7.12
N ILE A 42 -7.32 17.14 7.85
CA ILE A 42 -8.05 16.34 8.85
C ILE A 42 -9.42 15.94 8.28
N THR A 43 -9.76 14.65 8.37
CA THR A 43 -11.06 14.07 7.98
C THR A 43 -11.65 13.25 9.13
N GLY A 44 -12.80 12.60 8.92
CA GLY A 44 -13.44 11.69 9.87
C GLY A 44 -14.39 10.73 9.15
N ALA A 45 -14.92 9.74 9.87
CA ALA A 45 -15.98 8.88 9.36
C ALA A 45 -17.34 9.56 9.55
N HIS A 46 -18.20 9.53 8.52
CA HIS A 46 -19.54 10.07 8.57
C HIS A 46 -20.56 8.97 8.93
N LEU A 47 -20.68 8.70 10.23
CA LEU A 47 -21.51 7.60 10.74
C LEU A 47 -22.83 8.11 11.34
N LEU A 48 -23.95 7.53 10.90
CA LEU A 48 -25.22 7.62 11.61
C LEU A 48 -25.29 6.48 12.64
N VAL A 49 -25.22 6.85 13.91
CA VAL A 49 -25.29 5.90 15.02
C VAL A 49 -26.73 5.46 15.29
N VAL A 50 -26.98 4.15 15.25
CA VAL A 50 -28.28 3.53 15.57
C VAL A 50 -28.18 2.81 16.91
N ASP A 51 -28.63 3.47 17.97
CA ASP A 51 -28.65 2.98 19.36
C ASP A 51 -30.11 2.71 19.79
N ASP A 52 -30.73 1.68 19.22
CA ASP A 52 -32.10 1.26 19.50
C ASP A 52 -32.11 -0.22 19.96
N ALA A 53 -32.62 -0.45 21.17
CA ALA A 53 -32.71 -1.78 21.79
C ALA A 53 -33.53 -2.79 20.97
N ALA A 54 -34.31 -2.36 19.97
CA ALA A 54 -34.92 -3.25 19.00
C ALA A 54 -33.87 -4.08 18.23
N PHE A 55 -32.64 -3.59 18.06
CA PHE A 55 -31.54 -4.27 17.38
C PHE A 55 -30.64 -5.11 18.29
N ASP A 56 -30.97 -5.22 19.59
CA ASP A 56 -30.24 -6.10 20.52
C ASP A 56 -30.23 -7.54 20.00
N GLY A 57 -29.03 -8.13 19.93
CA GLY A 57 -28.76 -9.46 19.41
C GLY A 57 -29.04 -9.67 17.92
N LEU A 58 -29.10 -8.61 17.10
CA LEU A 58 -29.29 -8.71 15.64
C LEU A 58 -28.26 -9.65 15.01
N THR A 59 -28.72 -10.70 14.33
CA THR A 59 -27.87 -11.59 13.54
C THR A 59 -27.79 -11.17 12.07
N LEU A 60 -26.79 -11.66 11.32
CA LEU A 60 -26.70 -11.39 9.87
C LEU A 60 -27.91 -11.90 9.07
N ALA A 61 -28.50 -13.02 9.49
CA ALA A 61 -29.73 -13.54 8.87
C ALA A 61 -30.93 -12.61 9.11
N GLU A 62 -31.03 -12.02 10.30
CA GLU A 62 -32.07 -11.03 10.61
C GLU A 62 -31.76 -9.66 9.98
N LEU A 63 -30.48 -9.34 9.77
CA LEU A 63 -30.07 -8.15 9.01
C LEU A 63 -30.60 -8.22 7.58
N ALA A 64 -30.56 -9.39 6.94
CA ALA A 64 -31.11 -9.61 5.60
C ALA A 64 -32.61 -9.32 5.49
N ASP A 65 -33.36 -9.48 6.59
CA ASP A 65 -34.80 -9.20 6.63
C ASP A 65 -35.11 -7.70 6.84
N VAL A 66 -34.15 -6.88 7.27
CA VAL A 66 -34.35 -5.46 7.60
C VAL A 66 -33.59 -4.50 6.68
N ILE A 67 -32.57 -4.99 5.97
CA ILE A 67 -31.85 -4.21 4.95
C ILE A 67 -32.78 -4.06 3.73
N ASP A 68 -33.08 -2.83 3.34
CA ASP A 68 -34.05 -2.55 2.28
C ASP A 68 -33.34 -1.87 1.11
N GLY A 69 -32.72 -2.69 0.25
CA GLY A 69 -32.17 -2.27 -1.03
C GLY A 69 -31.10 -1.15 -1.02
N PRO A 70 -30.72 -0.65 -2.21
CA PRO A 70 -29.70 0.39 -2.39
C PRO A 70 -30.01 1.77 -1.81
N PRO A 71 -28.98 2.65 -1.73
CA PRO A 71 -27.73 2.58 -0.96
C PRO A 71 -27.89 3.23 0.45
N PRO A 72 -26.98 2.98 1.42
CA PRO A 72 -25.66 2.33 1.27
C PRO A 72 -25.73 0.80 1.16
N TYR A 73 -24.79 0.23 0.40
CA TYR A 73 -24.64 -1.23 0.22
C TYR A 73 -23.69 -1.87 1.23
N TYR A 74 -23.58 -1.27 2.41
CA TYR A 74 -22.81 -1.79 3.51
C TYR A 74 -23.37 -1.22 4.82
N VAL A 75 -23.13 -1.92 5.91
CA VAL A 75 -23.42 -1.43 7.27
C VAL A 75 -22.29 -1.79 8.23
N PHE A 76 -22.19 -1.06 9.32
CA PHE A 76 -21.28 -1.37 10.42
C PHE A 76 -22.07 -1.82 11.64
N LEU A 77 -21.68 -2.93 12.25
CA LEU A 77 -22.29 -3.47 13.46
C LEU A 77 -21.30 -3.42 14.63
N ALA A 78 -21.76 -2.90 15.77
CA ALA A 78 -21.11 -3.11 17.05
C ALA A 78 -21.78 -4.31 17.73
N ASP A 79 -21.19 -5.48 17.53
CA ASP A 79 -21.66 -6.77 18.05
C ASP A 79 -21.01 -7.13 19.38
N SER A 80 -21.31 -8.33 19.90
CA SER A 80 -20.75 -8.78 21.16
C SER A 80 -19.23 -8.89 21.14
N ASP A 81 -18.66 -9.21 19.99
CA ASP A 81 -17.20 -9.25 19.84
C ASP A 81 -16.62 -7.83 19.84
N THR A 82 -17.29 -6.84 19.25
CA THR A 82 -16.89 -5.42 19.37
C THR A 82 -16.84 -4.97 20.83
N ILE A 83 -17.79 -5.41 21.66
CA ILE A 83 -17.82 -5.03 23.08
C ILE A 83 -16.79 -5.82 23.90
N ALA A 84 -16.58 -7.11 23.59
CA ALA A 84 -15.65 -7.97 24.31
C ALA A 84 -14.18 -7.75 23.92
N ASP A 85 -13.92 -7.30 22.71
CA ASP A 85 -12.58 -7.02 22.17
C ASP A 85 -11.99 -5.74 22.79
N PRO A 86 -10.80 -5.80 23.43
CA PRO A 86 -10.10 -4.61 23.92
C PRO A 86 -9.80 -3.55 22.84
N GLU A 87 -9.70 -3.95 21.56
CA GLU A 87 -9.51 -3.02 20.44
C GLU A 87 -10.83 -2.47 19.88
N HIS A 88 -11.97 -2.94 20.39
CA HIS A 88 -13.31 -2.54 19.96
C HIS A 88 -13.54 -2.67 18.45
N SER A 89 -13.06 -3.75 17.83
CA SER A 89 -13.16 -3.92 16.38
C SER A 89 -14.61 -4.05 15.89
N ILE A 90 -14.98 -3.21 14.93
CA ILE A 90 -16.36 -3.05 14.43
C ILE A 90 -16.57 -3.95 13.22
N LEU A 91 -17.68 -4.68 13.16
CA LEU A 91 -17.96 -5.58 12.03
C LEU A 91 -18.49 -4.78 10.83
N ALA A 92 -17.77 -4.77 9.72
CA ALA A 92 -18.26 -4.28 8.44
C ALA A 92 -18.96 -5.43 7.69
N VAL A 93 -20.11 -5.13 7.10
CA VAL A 93 -20.95 -6.07 6.37
C VAL A 93 -21.26 -5.50 4.99
N ASP A 94 -20.92 -6.23 3.94
CA ASP A 94 -21.32 -5.89 2.56
C ASP A 94 -22.75 -6.38 2.31
N THR A 95 -23.63 -5.46 1.98
CA THR A 95 -25.06 -5.74 1.72
C THR A 95 -25.42 -5.59 0.24
N SER A 96 -24.43 -5.46 -0.65
CA SER A 96 -24.62 -5.38 -2.12
C SER A 96 -25.01 -6.71 -2.77
N GLY A 97 -24.69 -7.83 -2.11
CA GLY A 97 -24.72 -9.17 -2.67
C GLY A 97 -25.93 -10.02 -2.26
N ASP A 98 -25.70 -11.33 -2.14
CA ASP A 98 -26.69 -12.33 -1.75
C ASP A 98 -27.04 -12.17 -0.25
N PRO A 99 -28.31 -11.94 0.13
CA PRO A 99 -28.71 -11.81 1.53
C PRO A 99 -28.53 -13.08 2.36
N SER A 100 -28.23 -14.23 1.74
CA SER A 100 -27.95 -15.49 2.44
C SER A 100 -26.51 -15.62 2.93
N ASP A 101 -25.58 -14.81 2.43
CA ASP A 101 -24.15 -14.87 2.77
C ASP A 101 -23.47 -13.52 2.56
N PHE A 102 -23.59 -12.62 3.55
CA PHE A 102 -22.92 -11.32 3.49
C PHE A 102 -21.40 -11.45 3.71
N PRO A 103 -20.55 -10.95 2.80
CA PRO A 103 -19.13 -10.76 3.07
C PRO A 103 -18.94 -9.86 4.29
N THR A 104 -18.01 -10.23 5.17
CA THR A 104 -17.70 -9.45 6.37
C THR A 104 -16.21 -9.37 6.64
N PHE A 105 -15.80 -8.29 7.31
CA PHE A 105 -14.50 -8.17 7.95
C PHE A 105 -14.61 -7.23 9.15
N ARG A 106 -13.63 -7.26 10.07
CA ARG A 106 -13.62 -6.35 11.21
C ARG A 106 -12.74 -5.12 10.93
N VAL A 107 -13.13 -3.96 11.42
CA VAL A 107 -12.42 -2.68 11.25
C VAL A 107 -11.93 -2.22 12.62
N HIS A 108 -10.63 -1.95 12.74
CA HIS A 108 -10.13 -1.26 13.92
C HIS A 108 -10.71 0.18 13.95
N PRO A 109 -11.23 0.69 15.07
CA PRO A 109 -11.92 1.99 15.11
C PRO A 109 -11.13 3.15 14.49
N SER A 110 -9.80 3.18 14.67
CA SER A 110 -8.95 4.22 14.07
C SER A 110 -8.89 4.22 12.54
N GLN A 111 -9.37 3.15 11.89
CA GLN A 111 -9.43 2.99 10.44
C GLN A 111 -10.83 3.22 9.88
N MET A 112 -11.83 3.51 10.74
CA MET A 112 -13.20 3.80 10.30
C MET A 112 -13.25 4.93 9.27
N PRO A 113 -12.52 6.06 9.42
CA PRO A 113 -12.51 7.10 8.41
C PRO A 113 -11.92 6.64 7.06
N SER A 114 -11.07 5.61 7.04
CA SER A 114 -10.53 5.01 5.81
C SER A 114 -11.58 4.21 5.07
N VAL A 115 -12.18 3.27 5.78
CA VAL A 115 -13.15 2.33 5.22
C VAL A 115 -14.40 3.10 4.79
N GLU A 116 -14.99 3.87 5.71
CA GLU A 116 -16.26 4.56 5.48
C GLU A 116 -16.18 5.54 4.31
N ASN A 117 -15.20 6.44 4.27
CA ASN A 117 -15.11 7.43 3.20
C ASN A 117 -14.83 6.80 1.83
N ASN A 118 -14.06 5.70 1.77
CA ASN A 118 -13.80 5.05 0.48
C ASN A 118 -15.00 4.28 -0.05
N LEU A 119 -15.75 3.60 0.84
CA LEU A 119 -16.97 2.88 0.45
C LEU A 119 -18.10 3.85 0.11
N SER A 120 -18.31 4.92 0.89
CA SER A 120 -19.37 5.91 0.65
C SER A 120 -19.16 6.71 -0.64
N LEU A 121 -17.89 6.98 -1.00
CA LEU A 121 -17.52 7.68 -2.23
C LEU A 121 -17.25 6.74 -3.41
N ALA A 122 -17.34 5.43 -3.22
CA ALA A 122 -16.98 4.41 -4.21
C ALA A 122 -15.58 4.59 -4.81
N ASN A 123 -14.60 4.95 -3.97
CA ASN A 123 -13.19 5.05 -4.36
C ASN A 123 -12.46 3.69 -4.35
N MET A 124 -12.91 2.78 -3.47
CA MET A 124 -12.39 1.42 -3.34
C MET A 124 -13.55 0.47 -3.03
N ASP A 125 -13.37 -0.81 -3.35
CA ASP A 125 -14.39 -1.83 -3.16
C ASP A 125 -14.25 -2.50 -1.78
N PHE A 126 -15.31 -3.17 -1.32
CA PHE A 126 -15.30 -3.87 -0.04
C PHE A 126 -14.22 -4.97 0.02
N ASP A 127 -14.02 -5.69 -1.09
CA ASP A 127 -13.01 -6.75 -1.23
C ASP A 127 -11.56 -6.23 -1.07
N ASP A 128 -11.29 -4.97 -1.43
CA ASP A 128 -9.96 -4.38 -1.23
C ASP A 128 -9.61 -4.34 0.26
N PHE A 129 -10.58 -4.01 1.12
CA PHE A 129 -10.40 -4.00 2.56
C PHE A 129 -10.43 -5.39 3.18
N ALA A 130 -11.37 -6.24 2.74
CA ALA A 130 -11.52 -7.61 3.25
C ALA A 130 -10.27 -8.46 2.97
N SER A 131 -9.58 -8.24 1.84
CA SER A 131 -8.33 -8.91 1.51
C SER A 131 -7.09 -8.36 2.24
N ALA A 132 -7.21 -7.20 2.88
CA ALA A 132 -6.12 -6.51 3.59
C ALA A 132 -6.15 -6.69 5.12
N VAL A 133 -7.03 -7.55 5.64
CA VAL A 133 -7.12 -7.81 7.08
C VAL A 133 -5.94 -8.60 7.62
N GLY A 134 -5.67 -8.43 8.92
CA GLY A 134 -4.70 -9.25 9.64
C GLY A 134 -5.14 -10.72 9.73
N ALA A 135 -4.25 -11.57 10.28
CA ALA A 135 -4.56 -12.99 10.51
C ALA A 135 -5.74 -13.22 11.47
N ASP A 136 -6.13 -12.19 12.23
CA ASP A 136 -7.27 -12.15 13.14
C ASP A 136 -8.56 -11.62 12.48
N GLY A 137 -8.53 -11.30 11.17
CA GLY A 137 -9.68 -10.80 10.44
C GLY A 137 -9.98 -9.31 10.63
N VAL A 138 -9.07 -8.55 11.27
CA VAL A 138 -9.26 -7.13 11.55
C VAL A 138 -8.37 -6.27 10.63
N PHE A 139 -9.00 -5.33 9.92
CA PHE A 139 -8.35 -4.30 9.12
C PHE A 139 -7.73 -3.22 10.01
N ARG A 140 -6.41 -3.08 9.94
CA ARG A 140 -5.62 -2.06 10.66
C ARG A 140 -4.92 -1.08 9.71
N GLY A 141 -5.42 -0.97 8.48
CA GLY A 141 -4.79 -0.24 7.38
C GLY A 141 -4.06 -1.17 6.43
N PHE A 142 -3.81 -0.73 5.19
CA PHE A 142 -3.12 -1.49 4.15
C PHE A 142 -1.63 -1.80 4.43
N GLY A 143 -1.15 -1.48 5.63
CA GLY A 143 0.27 -1.48 5.96
C GLY A 143 1.05 -0.42 5.16
N PRO A 144 2.38 -0.34 5.35
CA PRO A 144 3.22 0.37 4.40
C PRO A 144 3.09 -0.31 3.02
N PRO A 145 3.15 0.44 1.90
CA PRO A 145 3.15 -0.17 0.58
C PRO A 145 4.23 -1.26 0.54
N PRO A 146 3.99 -2.39 -0.14
CA PRO A 146 4.94 -3.48 -0.20
C PRO A 146 6.28 -2.90 -0.65
N THR A 147 7.29 -3.06 0.20
CA THR A 147 8.63 -2.54 -0.07
C THR A 147 9.27 -3.23 -1.26
N LYS A 148 8.68 -4.31 -1.78
CA LYS A 148 9.11 -5.01 -2.98
C LYS A 148 7.98 -5.16 -4.00
N ARG A 149 8.26 -4.84 -5.25
CA ARG A 149 7.41 -5.13 -6.42
C ARG A 149 8.13 -6.08 -7.36
N VAL A 150 7.37 -6.95 -8.00
CA VAL A 150 7.86 -7.82 -9.08
C VAL A 150 7.51 -7.14 -10.40
N LEU A 151 8.52 -6.90 -11.24
CA LEU A 151 8.39 -6.16 -12.50
C LEU A 151 8.80 -7.05 -13.65
N SER A 152 7.98 -7.13 -14.70
CA SER A 152 8.34 -7.89 -15.90
C SER A 152 9.52 -7.25 -16.62
N LYS A 153 10.52 -8.05 -16.98
CA LYS A 153 11.65 -7.63 -17.81
C LYS A 153 11.19 -7.02 -19.14
N ALA A 154 10.16 -7.60 -19.77
CA ALA A 154 9.62 -7.07 -21.01
C ALA A 154 9.08 -5.64 -20.86
N ALA A 155 8.37 -5.37 -19.76
CA ALA A 155 7.85 -4.04 -19.47
C ALA A 155 8.98 -3.02 -19.18
N LEU A 156 10.04 -3.46 -18.48
CA LEU A 156 11.22 -2.63 -18.22
C LEU A 156 11.97 -2.29 -19.52
N LEU A 157 12.14 -3.27 -20.41
CA LEU A 157 12.78 -3.07 -21.72
C LEU A 157 11.98 -2.12 -22.61
N ASP A 158 10.65 -2.20 -22.62
CA ASP A 158 9.78 -1.27 -23.34
C ASP A 158 9.88 0.16 -22.78
N ALA A 159 9.98 0.29 -21.46
CA ALA A 159 10.08 1.60 -20.81
C ALA A 159 11.39 2.34 -21.08
N ILE A 160 12.47 1.61 -21.40
CA ILE A 160 13.77 2.20 -21.76
C ILE A 160 13.65 3.15 -22.96
N ASP A 161 12.81 2.82 -23.94
CA ASP A 161 12.69 3.60 -25.18
C ASP A 161 12.10 5.00 -24.96
N ARG A 162 11.50 5.23 -23.78
CA ARG A 162 10.97 6.53 -23.33
C ARG A 162 11.96 7.32 -22.47
N SER A 163 13.15 6.78 -22.19
CA SER A 163 14.12 7.41 -21.31
C SER A 163 14.76 8.65 -21.92
N THR A 164 15.10 9.61 -21.06
CA THR A 164 15.90 10.79 -21.40
C THR A 164 17.31 10.74 -20.81
N LEU A 165 17.72 9.61 -20.22
CA LEU A 165 19.04 9.42 -19.65
C LEU A 165 20.13 9.32 -20.73
N SER A 166 21.38 9.45 -20.31
CA SER A 166 22.53 9.30 -21.20
C SER A 166 22.53 7.94 -21.92
N THR A 167 23.06 7.95 -23.15
CA THR A 167 23.14 6.73 -23.98
C THR A 167 23.99 5.66 -23.30
N GLU A 168 25.08 6.06 -22.62
CA GLU A 168 25.93 5.14 -21.87
C GLU A 168 25.17 4.45 -20.72
N ALA A 169 24.41 5.22 -19.93
CA ALA A 169 23.60 4.69 -18.84
C ALA A 169 22.56 3.68 -19.33
N ILE A 170 21.87 4.02 -20.43
CA ILE A 170 20.85 3.15 -21.01
C ILE A 170 21.45 1.87 -21.62
N ILE A 171 22.62 1.94 -22.24
CA ILE A 171 23.32 0.74 -22.74
C ILE A 171 23.63 -0.21 -21.59
N GLU A 172 24.15 0.29 -20.46
CA GLU A 172 24.46 -0.57 -19.30
C GLU A 172 23.20 -1.14 -18.65
N TYR A 173 22.13 -0.35 -18.52
CA TYR A 173 20.86 -0.85 -17.98
C TYR A 173 20.24 -1.94 -18.86
N ARG A 174 20.14 -1.68 -20.18
CA ARG A 174 19.58 -2.65 -21.14
C ARG A 174 20.37 -3.96 -21.11
N ALA A 175 21.69 -3.89 -21.16
CA ALA A 175 22.53 -5.08 -21.14
C ALA A 175 22.40 -5.86 -19.82
N ALA A 176 22.34 -5.18 -18.67
CA ALA A 176 22.14 -5.83 -17.37
C ALA A 176 20.77 -6.54 -17.27
N LEU A 177 19.71 -5.98 -17.88
CA LEU A 177 18.40 -6.64 -17.96
C LEU A 177 18.43 -7.84 -18.90
N GLU A 178 19.06 -7.72 -20.06
CA GLU A 178 19.17 -8.80 -21.05
C GLU A 178 19.98 -9.98 -20.49
N ASP A 179 21.02 -9.72 -19.72
CA ASP A 179 21.86 -10.74 -19.05
C ASP A 179 21.17 -11.39 -17.84
N SER A 180 20.13 -10.77 -17.27
CA SER A 180 19.39 -11.36 -16.15
C SER A 180 18.77 -12.71 -16.55
N LEU A 181 18.85 -13.68 -15.65
CA LEU A 181 18.35 -15.05 -15.88
C LEU A 181 16.84 -15.23 -15.60
N THR A 182 16.19 -14.23 -14.99
CA THR A 182 14.77 -14.27 -14.65
C THR A 182 13.95 -13.41 -15.61
N ASP A 183 12.69 -13.78 -15.85
CA ASP A 183 11.77 -12.96 -16.66
C ASP A 183 11.18 -11.78 -15.87
N ASP A 184 11.28 -11.84 -14.54
CA ASP A 184 10.83 -10.81 -13.62
C ASP A 184 11.95 -10.34 -12.70
N GLU A 185 11.92 -9.05 -12.36
CA GLU A 185 12.88 -8.39 -11.49
C GLU A 185 12.21 -7.93 -10.19
N SER A 186 12.89 -8.15 -9.06
CA SER A 186 12.47 -7.60 -7.78
C SER A 186 12.97 -6.17 -7.62
N ALA A 187 12.05 -5.24 -7.40
CA ALA A 187 12.35 -3.83 -7.21
C ALA A 187 11.94 -3.38 -5.80
N ASN A 188 12.78 -2.62 -5.11
CA ASN A 188 12.44 -2.07 -3.80
C ASN A 188 11.78 -0.69 -3.93
N PHE A 189 10.67 -0.46 -3.24
CA PHE A 189 10.05 0.86 -3.20
C PHE A 189 10.82 1.79 -2.26
N THR A 190 11.14 2.97 -2.76
CA THR A 190 11.61 4.10 -1.96
C THR A 190 10.57 5.24 -2.06
N PRO A 191 10.05 5.75 -0.94
CA PRO A 191 9.09 6.86 -0.95
C PRO A 191 9.75 8.20 -1.28
N ASP A 192 11.05 8.34 -1.03
CA ASP A 192 11.84 9.52 -1.41
C ASP A 192 13.27 9.12 -1.82
N MET A 193 13.59 9.35 -3.10
CA MET A 193 14.89 9.13 -3.69
C MET A 193 16.01 9.99 -3.09
N ARG A 194 15.71 11.06 -2.35
CA ARG A 194 16.75 11.88 -1.69
C ARG A 194 17.63 11.08 -0.74
N SER A 195 17.07 10.05 -0.12
CA SER A 195 17.85 9.09 0.68
C SER A 195 18.98 8.43 -0.13
N SER A 196 18.70 8.06 -1.39
CA SER A 196 19.69 7.48 -2.31
C SER A 196 20.66 8.55 -2.83
N HIS A 197 20.18 9.77 -3.10
CA HIS A 197 21.05 10.91 -3.43
C HIS A 197 22.12 11.14 -2.35
N ASP A 198 21.70 11.27 -1.10
CA ASP A 198 22.59 11.60 0.02
C ASP A 198 23.63 10.50 0.27
N ASP A 199 23.23 9.24 0.12
CA ASP A 199 24.11 8.08 0.17
C ASP A 199 25.16 8.10 -0.97
N LEU A 200 24.73 8.36 -2.21
CA LEU A 200 25.66 8.46 -3.34
C LEU A 200 26.62 9.63 -3.21
N VAL A 201 26.17 10.79 -2.71
CA VAL A 201 27.04 11.95 -2.46
C VAL A 201 28.09 11.62 -1.40
N THR A 202 27.68 10.96 -0.32
CA THR A 202 28.56 10.58 0.80
C THR A 202 29.60 9.55 0.35
N ARG A 203 29.17 8.52 -0.38
CA ARG A 203 30.02 7.43 -0.87
C ARG A 203 30.69 7.72 -2.22
N ARG A 204 30.56 8.94 -2.76
CA ARG A 204 31.14 9.34 -4.07
C ARG A 204 32.63 9.02 -4.17
N HIS A 205 33.36 9.20 -3.06
CA HIS A 205 34.79 8.91 -2.99
C HIS A 205 35.10 7.42 -3.20
N GLU A 206 34.27 6.52 -2.66
CA GLU A 206 34.44 5.07 -2.80
C GLU A 206 34.32 4.66 -4.27
N TYR A 207 33.34 5.21 -4.98
CA TYR A 207 33.15 4.92 -6.40
C TYR A 207 34.33 5.39 -7.25
N ASN A 208 34.89 6.55 -6.93
CA ASN A 208 36.05 7.09 -7.66
C ASN A 208 37.35 6.34 -7.37
N GLU A 209 37.52 5.84 -6.15
CA GLU A 209 38.75 5.18 -5.72
C GLU A 209 38.79 3.68 -6.07
N TYR A 210 37.65 2.98 -5.92
CA TYR A 210 37.60 1.52 -5.96
C TYR A 210 36.96 0.94 -7.22
N SER A 211 36.34 1.75 -8.08
CA SER A 211 35.73 1.24 -9.31
C SER A 211 36.75 1.18 -10.45
N SER A 212 36.84 0.01 -11.09
CA SER A 212 37.59 -0.17 -12.34
C SER A 212 36.95 0.56 -13.53
N TRP A 213 35.64 0.78 -13.46
CA TRP A 213 34.85 1.58 -14.39
C TRP A 213 33.55 2.01 -13.71
N ILE A 214 32.97 3.11 -14.18
CA ILE A 214 31.71 3.66 -13.65
C ILE A 214 30.96 4.42 -14.74
N VAL A 215 29.63 4.31 -14.71
CA VAL A 215 28.68 4.97 -15.62
C VAL A 215 27.53 5.53 -14.80
N GLY A 216 27.16 6.77 -15.08
CA GLY A 216 25.93 7.39 -14.57
C GLY A 216 25.96 7.91 -13.13
N LEU A 217 27.12 7.99 -12.45
CA LEU A 217 27.19 8.46 -11.06
C LEU A 217 26.69 9.90 -10.88
N ASP A 218 27.28 10.86 -11.60
CA ASP A 218 26.90 12.28 -11.46
C ASP A 218 25.49 12.54 -12.00
N GLU A 219 25.10 11.85 -13.08
CA GLU A 219 23.74 11.89 -13.62
C GLU A 219 22.72 11.36 -12.61
N SER A 220 23.01 10.23 -11.95
CA SER A 220 22.16 9.67 -10.90
C SER A 220 22.06 10.59 -9.69
N ILE A 221 23.18 11.15 -9.21
CA ILE A 221 23.15 12.14 -8.11
C ILE A 221 22.22 13.29 -8.51
N ASN A 222 22.42 13.91 -9.67
CA ASN A 222 21.58 15.03 -10.08
C ASN A 222 20.09 14.66 -10.21
N ALA A 223 19.76 13.51 -10.80
CA ALA A 223 18.38 13.07 -10.98
C ALA A 223 17.68 12.77 -9.65
N LEU A 224 18.35 12.06 -8.74
CA LEU A 224 17.77 11.64 -7.46
C LEU A 224 17.56 12.81 -6.49
N GLY A 225 18.30 13.91 -6.65
CA GLY A 225 18.15 15.13 -5.84
C GLY A 225 16.77 15.80 -5.97
N ALA A 226 16.05 15.56 -7.07
CA ALA A 226 14.68 16.03 -7.24
C ALA A 226 13.72 15.45 -6.17
N GLY A 227 14.02 14.25 -5.67
CA GLY A 227 13.21 13.52 -4.71
C GLY A 227 11.97 12.88 -5.32
N GLY A 228 11.07 12.41 -4.47
CA GLY A 228 9.87 11.66 -4.87
C GLY A 228 10.12 10.15 -4.92
N ALA A 229 9.05 9.41 -5.19
CA ALA A 229 9.08 7.95 -5.06
C ALA A 229 9.70 7.26 -6.28
N ALA A 230 10.35 6.12 -6.06
CA ALA A 230 10.88 5.26 -7.12
C ALA A 230 10.87 3.77 -6.74
N LEU A 231 11.03 2.94 -7.76
CA LEU A 231 11.34 1.53 -7.64
C LEU A 231 12.81 1.29 -7.95
N VAL A 232 13.53 0.63 -7.04
CA VAL A 232 14.97 0.42 -7.10
C VAL A 232 15.28 -1.03 -7.44
N ILE A 233 15.82 -1.25 -8.63
CA ILE A 233 16.21 -2.56 -9.16
C ILE A 233 17.73 -2.69 -9.01
N ARG A 234 18.22 -3.86 -8.58
CA ARG A 234 19.65 -4.18 -8.55
C ARG A 234 19.92 -5.36 -9.47
N LEU A 235 20.66 -5.10 -10.53
CA LEU A 235 21.06 -6.05 -11.55
C LEU A 235 22.56 -6.29 -11.48
N ILE A 236 23.00 -7.40 -12.07
CA ILE A 236 24.42 -7.67 -12.29
C ILE A 236 24.83 -7.00 -13.60
N ALA A 237 25.88 -6.19 -13.57
CA ALA A 237 26.45 -5.62 -14.79
C ALA A 237 27.59 -6.52 -15.28
N SER A 238 27.30 -7.38 -16.25
CA SER A 238 28.24 -8.35 -16.85
C SER A 238 28.73 -7.92 -18.24
N THR A 239 28.75 -6.62 -18.52
CA THR A 239 29.05 -6.13 -19.86
C THR A 239 30.53 -6.29 -20.20
N ARG A 240 30.85 -7.36 -20.93
CA ARG A 240 32.12 -7.70 -21.63
C ARG A 240 33.09 -8.59 -20.84
N GLN A 241 33.79 -9.46 -21.58
CA GLN A 241 34.74 -10.48 -21.10
C GLN A 241 35.84 -9.93 -20.16
N ASP A 242 36.05 -8.61 -20.11
CA ASP A 242 37.03 -7.87 -19.30
C ASP A 242 36.45 -7.20 -18.03
N ARG A 243 35.12 -7.21 -17.83
CA ARG A 243 34.40 -6.56 -16.70
C ARG A 243 33.66 -7.56 -15.81
N LEU A 244 34.38 -8.57 -15.30
CA LEU A 244 33.81 -9.54 -14.36
C LEU A 244 33.46 -8.86 -13.01
N HIS A 245 32.23 -9.03 -12.51
CA HIS A 245 31.69 -8.56 -11.21
C HIS A 245 31.29 -7.06 -11.14
N GLY A 246 30.41 -6.61 -12.04
CA GLY A 246 29.78 -5.30 -11.96
C GLY A 246 28.38 -5.31 -11.31
N SER A 247 27.97 -4.16 -10.80
CA SER A 247 26.63 -3.90 -10.27
C SER A 247 25.97 -2.80 -11.10
N CYS A 248 24.69 -2.97 -11.41
CA CYS A 248 23.84 -1.94 -12.01
C CYS A 248 22.64 -1.68 -11.08
N THR A 249 22.57 -0.50 -10.49
CA THR A 249 21.40 -0.06 -9.71
C THR A 249 20.59 0.92 -10.54
N VAL A 250 19.28 0.71 -10.60
CA VAL A 250 18.38 1.48 -11.46
C VAL A 250 17.20 1.95 -10.62
N TRP A 251 16.88 3.23 -10.73
CA TRP A 251 15.68 3.82 -10.16
C TRP A 251 14.71 4.05 -11.31
N VAL A 252 13.51 3.47 -11.23
CA VAL A 252 12.44 3.65 -12.21
C VAL A 252 11.22 4.30 -11.59
N ASP A 253 10.47 5.03 -12.40
CA ASP A 253 9.19 5.61 -12.01
C ASP A 253 8.20 4.51 -11.60
N PRO A 254 7.52 4.60 -10.43
CA PRO A 254 6.63 3.54 -9.95
C PRO A 254 5.40 3.28 -10.82
N VAL A 255 5.02 4.23 -11.68
CA VAL A 255 3.81 4.17 -12.51
C VAL A 255 4.16 3.74 -13.93
N ASN A 256 5.11 4.41 -14.58
CA ASN A 256 5.40 4.21 -16.00
C ASN A 256 6.69 3.44 -16.31
N LEU A 257 7.45 3.08 -15.25
CA LEU A 257 8.70 2.31 -15.28
C LEU A 257 9.85 2.94 -16.07
N VAL A 258 9.72 4.19 -16.52
CA VAL A 258 10.80 4.90 -17.21
C VAL A 258 11.96 5.09 -16.22
N PRO A 259 13.21 4.79 -16.60
CA PRO A 259 14.34 4.92 -15.69
C PRO A 259 14.60 6.41 -15.40
N ILE A 260 14.65 6.72 -14.11
CA ILE A 260 14.96 8.02 -13.52
C ILE A 260 16.47 8.18 -13.33
N ALA A 261 17.16 7.10 -12.94
CA ALA A 261 18.60 7.08 -12.74
C ALA A 261 19.16 5.67 -12.97
N VAL A 262 20.40 5.59 -13.45
CA VAL A 262 21.16 4.34 -13.62
C VAL A 262 22.57 4.57 -13.13
N LEU A 263 23.02 3.75 -12.18
CA LEU A 263 24.40 3.68 -11.73
C LEU A 263 24.94 2.28 -12.01
N ALA A 264 25.90 2.19 -12.92
CA ALA A 264 26.61 0.95 -13.22
C ALA A 264 28.11 1.11 -12.92
N TYR A 265 28.70 0.16 -12.21
CA TYR A 265 30.13 0.19 -11.87
C TYR A 265 30.65 -1.23 -11.63
N GLY A 266 31.95 -1.42 -11.82
CA GLY A 266 32.63 -2.69 -11.56
C GLY A 266 33.82 -2.55 -10.64
N VAL A 267 33.99 -3.51 -9.75
CA VAL A 267 35.17 -3.60 -8.88
C VAL A 267 36.27 -4.47 -9.52
N PRO A 268 37.56 -4.16 -9.30
CA PRO A 268 38.64 -5.01 -9.79
C PRO A 268 38.51 -6.45 -9.26
N ALA A 269 38.80 -7.43 -10.11
CA ALA A 269 38.91 -8.82 -9.65
C ALA A 269 40.00 -8.91 -8.56
N PRO A 270 39.78 -9.66 -7.46
CA PRO A 270 40.79 -9.84 -6.44
C PRO A 270 42.06 -10.42 -7.08
N ARG A 271 43.22 -9.77 -6.86
CA ARG A 271 44.50 -10.30 -7.31
C ARG A 271 44.68 -11.68 -6.68
N ARG A 272 44.79 -12.73 -7.50
CA ARG A 272 45.18 -14.06 -7.01
C ARG A 272 46.54 -13.91 -6.34
N ALA A 273 46.61 -14.19 -5.04
CA ALA A 273 47.89 -14.31 -4.36
C ALA A 273 48.66 -15.46 -5.02
N HIS A 274 49.83 -15.15 -5.58
CA HIS A 274 50.79 -16.14 -6.09
C HIS A 274 51.63 -16.69 -4.95
#